data_AF-A0A0P9DPU4-F1
#
_entry.id   AF-A0A0P9DPU4-F1
#
_cell.length_a   1.000
_cell.length_b   1.000
_cell.length_c   1.000
_cell.angle_alpha   90.00
_cell.angle_beta   90.00
_cell.angle_gamma   90.00
#
_symmetry.space_group_name_H-M   'P 1'
#
loop_
_entity.id
_entity.type
_entity.pdbx_description
1 polymer ?
#
loop_
_entity_poly.entity_id
_entity_poly.type
_entity_poly.pdbx_seq_one_letter_code
_entity_poly.pdbx_strand_id
1 'polypeptide(L)'
;MSFLRDPKRLLATLIAGVAGLIVLLDFAGAIPSIDLTAQLIINWAALLAVLALLVGLLNVVGSHLRRVLGRNSDWVYSLLLLLAMLLTIVFGTVIGPTSGGYT
;
A
#
# COMPACT_ATOMS: atom_id res chain seq x y z
N MET A 1 -20.60 -16.00 -2.62
CA MET A 1 -21.05 -15.36 -1.36
C MET A 1 -21.64 -14.01 -1.72
N SER A 2 -22.97 -13.87 -1.64
CA SER A 2 -23.68 -12.68 -2.13
C SER A 2 -23.28 -11.44 -1.31
N PHE A 3 -22.75 -10.42 -1.99
CA PHE A 3 -22.34 -9.13 -1.43
C PHE A 3 -23.47 -8.42 -0.66
N LEU A 4 -24.73 -8.81 -0.93
CA LEU A 4 -25.94 -8.30 -0.28
C LEU A 4 -26.21 -8.91 1.10
N ARG A 5 -25.45 -9.92 1.54
CA ARG A 5 -25.64 -10.56 2.86
C ARG A 5 -24.93 -9.85 4.01
N ASP A 6 -23.88 -9.08 3.72
CA ASP A 6 -23.07 -8.40 4.74
C ASP A 6 -23.12 -6.87 4.54
N PRO A 7 -24.15 -6.17 5.06
CA PRO A 7 -24.35 -4.74 4.80
C PRO A 7 -23.16 -3.88 5.23
N LYS A 8 -22.43 -4.28 6.30
CA LYS A 8 -21.22 -3.58 6.76
C LYS A 8 -20.09 -3.64 5.74
N ARG A 9 -19.90 -4.80 5.09
CA ARG A 9 -18.84 -5.03 4.11
C ARG A 9 -19.13 -4.29 2.81
N LEU A 10 -20.41 -4.27 2.42
CA LEU A 10 -20.92 -3.47 1.31
C LEU A 10 -20.68 -1.98 1.56
N LEU A 11 -21.07 -1.48 2.74
CA LEU A 11 -20.88 -0.09 3.12
C LEU A 11 -19.40 0.32 3.10
N ALA A 12 -18.51 -0.49 3.69
CA ALA A 12 -17.08 -0.23 3.68
C ALA A 12 -16.50 -0.17 2.26
N THR A 13 -16.93 -1.09 1.38
CA THR A 13 -16.48 -1.11 -0.01
C THR A 13 -17.01 0.10 -0.78
N LEU A 14 -18.27 0.50 -0.56
CA LEU A 14 -18.84 1.71 -1.16
C LEU A 14 -18.09 2.96 -0.71
N ILE A 15 -17.80 3.10 0.58
CA ILE A 15 -17.04 4.24 1.11
C ILE A 15 -15.64 4.29 0.48
N ALA A 16 -14.93 3.17 0.43
CA ALA A 16 -13.61 3.10 -0.19
C ALA A 16 -13.68 3.44 -1.69
N GLY A 17 -14.67 2.92 -2.40
CA GLY A 17 -14.89 3.21 -3.82
C GLY A 17 -15.19 4.68 -4.09
N VAL A 18 -16.09 5.29 -3.30
CA VAL A 18 -16.44 6.72 -3.42
C VAL A 18 -15.25 7.60 -3.08
N ALA A 19 -14.50 7.30 -2.03
CA ALA A 19 -13.29 8.04 -1.66
C ALA A 19 -12.25 8.00 -2.80
N GLY A 20 -12.02 6.83 -3.40
CA GLY A 20 -11.13 6.68 -4.55
C GLY A 20 -11.63 7.46 -5.78
N LEU A 21 -12.92 7.41 -6.07
CA LEU A 21 -13.52 8.16 -7.18
C LEU A 21 -13.36 9.68 -7.01
N ILE A 22 -13.55 10.21 -5.79
CA ILE A 22 -13.35 11.64 -5.51
C ILE A 22 -11.90 12.04 -5.84
N VAL A 23 -10.92 11.27 -5.38
CA VAL A 23 -9.50 11.53 -5.66
C VAL A 23 -9.18 11.46 -7.15
N LEU A 24 -9.76 10.50 -7.88
CA LEU A 24 -9.58 10.38 -9.33
C LEU A 24 -10.21 11.55 -10.11
N LEU A 25 -11.37 12.04 -9.69
CA LEU A 25 -12.03 13.18 -10.33
C LEU A 25 -11.24 14.47 -10.12
N ASP A 26 -10.66 14.66 -8.93
CA ASP A 26 -9.78 15.78 -8.63
C ASP A 26 -8.49 15.72 -9.46
N PHE A 27 -7.85 14.55 -9.51
CA PHE A 27 -6.68 14.30 -10.35
C PHE A 27 -6.92 14.61 -11.84
N ALA A 28 -8.11 14.29 -12.35
CA ALA A 28 -8.49 14.58 -13.74
C ALA A 28 -8.82 16.07 -13.99
N GLY A 29 -8.90 16.90 -12.94
CA GLY A 29 -9.33 18.29 -13.04
C GLY A 29 -10.80 18.44 -13.45
N ALA A 30 -11.63 17.43 -13.22
CA ALA A 30 -12.99 17.35 -13.76
C ALA A 30 -13.96 18.31 -13.05
N ILE A 31 -13.74 18.59 -11.76
CA ILE A 31 -14.65 19.39 -10.92
C ILE A 31 -13.81 20.34 -10.05
N PRO A 32 -13.89 21.67 -10.22
CA PRO A 32 -13.04 22.62 -9.47
C PRO A 32 -13.29 22.69 -7.96
N SER A 33 -14.39 22.13 -7.46
CA SER A 33 -14.85 22.32 -6.07
C SER A 33 -14.61 21.12 -5.15
N ILE A 34 -13.95 20.06 -5.62
CA ILE A 34 -13.69 18.84 -4.82
C ILE A 34 -12.25 18.74 -4.29
N ASP A 35 -11.40 19.70 -4.65
CA ASP A 35 -9.97 19.74 -4.33
C ASP A 35 -9.68 19.60 -2.84
N LEU A 36 -10.40 20.36 -2.00
CA LEU A 36 -10.22 20.34 -0.55
C LEU A 36 -10.58 18.96 0.03
N THR A 37 -11.64 18.35 -0.50
CA THR A 37 -12.09 17.02 -0.05
C THR A 37 -11.11 15.93 -0.49
N ALA A 38 -10.65 15.98 -1.73
CA ALA A 38 -9.65 15.05 -2.26
C ALA A 38 -8.34 15.15 -1.49
N GLN A 39 -7.84 16.37 -1.25
CA GLN A 39 -6.63 16.61 -0.45
C GLN A 39 -6.76 16.08 0.98
N LEU A 40 -7.93 16.25 1.61
CA LEU A 40 -8.17 15.69 2.95
C LEU A 40 -8.08 14.16 2.93
N ILE A 41 -8.69 13.49 1.95
CA ILE A 41 -8.63 12.03 1.79
C ILE A 41 -7.18 11.57 1.56
N ILE A 42 -6.44 12.24 0.68
CA ILE A 42 -5.05 11.92 0.36
C ILE A 42 -4.16 12.09 1.60
N ASN A 43 -4.34 13.15 2.39
CA ASN A 43 -3.54 13.38 3.60
C ASN A 43 -3.74 12.26 4.64
N TRP A 44 -5.00 11.86 4.88
CA TRP A 44 -5.28 10.71 5.75
C TRP A 44 -4.71 9.41 5.18
N ALA A 45 -4.87 9.17 3.87
CA ALA A 45 -4.35 8.00 3.20
C ALA A 45 -2.82 7.93 3.30
N ALA A 46 -2.11 9.05 3.15
CA ALA A 46 -0.66 9.13 3.27
C ALA A 46 -0.19 8.77 4.69
N LEU A 47 -0.82 9.33 5.72
CA LEU A 47 -0.51 9.00 7.12
C LEU A 47 -0.73 7.51 7.41
N LEU A 48 -1.89 6.99 7.01
CA LEU A 48 -2.23 5.58 7.20
C LEU A 48 -1.32 4.65 6.40
N ALA A 49 -0.93 5.03 5.18
CA ALA A 49 -0.03 4.26 4.34
C ALA A 49 1.36 4.14 4.96
N VAL A 50 1.93 5.25 5.47
CA VAL A 50 3.24 5.23 6.15
C VAL A 50 3.18 4.36 7.41
N LEU A 51 2.14 4.52 8.24
CA LEU A 51 1.98 3.71 9.45
C LEU A 51 1.79 2.22 9.13
N ALA A 52 0.94 1.90 8.17
CA ALA A 52 0.70 0.52 7.73
C ALA A 52 1.96 -0.10 7.13
N LEU A 53 2.73 0.66 6.35
CA LEU A 53 3.99 0.20 5.79
C LEU A 53 5.01 -0.10 6.89
N LEU A 54 5.16 0.78 7.88
CA LEU A 54 6.06 0.56 9.01
C LEU A 54 5.66 -0.68 9.81
N VAL A 55 4.39 -0.80 10.17
CA VAL A 55 3.88 -1.97 10.92
C VAL A 55 4.08 -3.25 10.11
N GLY A 56 3.77 -3.24 8.81
CA GLY A 56 3.97 -4.37 7.91
C GLY A 56 5.45 -4.77 7.81
N LEU A 57 6.34 -3.79 7.62
CA LEU A 57 7.79 -4.00 7.54
C LEU A 57 8.35 -4.61 8.82
N LEU A 58 8.00 -4.04 9.99
CA LEU A 58 8.46 -4.54 11.28
C LEU A 58 7.97 -5.96 11.54
N ASN A 59 6.72 -6.27 11.18
CA ASN A 59 6.16 -7.62 11.33
C ASN A 59 6.89 -8.65 10.46
N VAL A 60 7.08 -8.32 9.17
CA VAL A 60 7.78 -9.20 8.22
C VAL A 60 9.24 -9.40 8.62
N VAL A 61 9.98 -8.32 8.85
CA VAL A 61 11.39 -8.38 9.26
C VAL A 61 11.51 -9.15 10.57
N GLY A 62 10.74 -8.78 11.59
CA GLY A 62 10.85 -9.38 12.92
C GLY A 62 10.59 -10.90 12.93
N SER A 63 9.52 -11.34 12.26
CA SER A 63 9.13 -12.77 12.24
C SER A 63 10.06 -13.61 11.36
N HIS A 64 10.39 -13.13 10.16
CA HIS A 64 11.19 -13.90 9.21
C HIS A 64 12.69 -13.83 9.53
N LEU A 65 13.21 -12.72 10.06
CA LEU A 65 14.62 -12.62 10.43
C LEU A 65 14.97 -13.61 11.55
N ARG A 66 14.11 -13.74 12.57
CA ARG A 66 14.27 -14.77 13.62
C ARG A 66 14.27 -16.18 13.03
N ARG A 67 13.39 -16.45 12.05
CA ARG A 67 13.30 -17.75 11.37
C ARG A 67 14.57 -18.08 10.59
N VAL A 68 15.16 -17.08 9.93
CA VAL A 68 16.43 -17.20 9.19
C VAL A 68 17.60 -17.43 10.13
N LEU A 69 17.74 -16.61 11.18
CA LEU A 69 18.83 -16.73 12.17
C LEU A 69 18.78 -18.08 12.91
N GLY A 70 17.58 -18.54 13.26
CA GLY A 70 17.38 -19.84 13.91
C GLY A 70 17.46 -21.05 12.98
N ARG A 71 17.59 -20.86 11.66
CA ARG A 71 17.55 -21.93 10.64
C ARG A 71 16.38 -22.90 10.82
N ASN A 72 15.22 -22.39 11.22
CA ASN A 72 14.00 -23.18 11.41
C ASN A 72 13.51 -23.75 10.06
N SER A 73 12.50 -24.64 10.07
CA SER A 73 11.87 -25.14 8.84
C SER A 73 11.54 -23.98 7.89
N ASP A 74 11.74 -24.15 6.58
CA ASP A 74 11.46 -23.14 5.53
C ASP A 74 12.20 -21.80 5.67
N TRP A 75 13.33 -21.77 6.38
CA TRP A 75 14.14 -20.55 6.51
C TRP A 75 14.58 -19.97 5.16
N VAL A 76 14.77 -20.82 4.14
CA VAL A 76 15.14 -20.39 2.77
C VAL A 76 14.04 -19.51 2.16
N TYR A 77 12.77 -19.91 2.27
CA TYR A 77 11.65 -19.10 1.77
C TYR A 77 11.54 -17.77 2.51
N SER A 78 11.83 -17.77 3.82
CA SER A 78 11.87 -16.54 4.62
C SER A 78 13.01 -15.61 4.18
N LEU A 79 14.18 -16.17 3.86
CA LEU A 79 15.30 -15.40 3.32
C LEU A 79 14.93 -14.78 1.96
N LEU A 80 14.33 -15.55 1.06
CA LEU A 80 13.87 -15.05 -0.25
C LEU A 80 12.85 -13.92 -0.10
N LEU A 81 11.91 -14.05 0.84
CA LEU A 81 10.91 -13.01 1.11
C LEU A 81 11.55 -11.72 1.65
N LEU A 82 12.48 -11.82 2.59
CA LEU A 82 13.23 -10.67 3.11
C LEU A 82 14.07 -10.01 2.01
N LEU A 83 14.70 -10.81 1.16
CA LEU A 83 15.49 -10.32 0.03
C LEU A 83 14.61 -9.62 -1.01
N ALA A 84 13.47 -10.20 -1.39
CA ALA A 84 12.52 -9.59 -2.33
C ALA A 84 11.97 -8.26 -1.79
N MET A 85 11.66 -8.19 -0.50
CA MET A 85 11.26 -6.96 0.17
C MET A 85 12.37 -5.90 0.11
N LEU A 86 13.61 -6.26 0.45
CA LEU A 86 14.76 -5.35 0.38
C LEU A 86 14.97 -4.83 -1.04
N LEU A 87 14.95 -5.72 -2.04
CA LEU A 87 15.05 -5.34 -3.44
C LEU A 87 13.93 -4.37 -3.82
N THR A 88 12.68 -4.65 -3.47
CA THR A 88 11.54 -3.77 -3.78
C THR A 88 11.73 -2.36 -3.20
N ILE A 89 12.22 -2.27 -1.96
CA ILE A 89 12.51 -0.97 -1.32
C ILE A 89 13.66 -0.27 -2.05
N VAL A 90 14.77 -0.96 -2.34
CA VAL A 90 15.95 -0.37 -3.01
C VAL A 90 15.61 0.11 -4.41
N PHE A 91 14.95 -0.71 -5.23
CA PHE A 91 14.53 -0.35 -6.58
C PHE A 91 13.49 0.78 -6.55
N GLY A 92 12.54 0.74 -5.62
CA GLY A 92 11.49 1.75 -5.51
C GLY A 92 11.93 3.10 -4.97
N THR A 93 13.03 3.17 -4.19
CA THR A 93 13.44 4.40 -3.48
C THR A 93 14.83 4.92 -3.85
N VAL A 94 15.81 4.03 -4.04
CA VAL A 94 17.23 4.43 -4.25
C VAL A 94 17.56 4.53 -5.73
N ILE A 95 17.20 3.50 -6.50
CA ILE A 95 17.47 3.47 -7.95
C ILE A 95 16.47 4.38 -8.68
N GLY A 96 15.24 4.43 -8.18
CA GLY A 96 14.14 5.17 -8.79
C GLY A 96 13.69 4.55 -10.12
N PRO A 97 12.53 4.97 -10.66
CA PRO A 97 12.17 4.62 -12.02
C PRO A 97 13.24 5.17 -12.96
N THR A 98 13.87 4.32 -13.77
CA THR A 98 14.61 4.81 -14.92
C THR A 98 13.61 5.54 -15.80
N SER A 99 13.77 6.86 -15.95
CA SER A 99 13.04 7.61 -16.95
C SER A 99 13.47 7.08 -18.31
N GLY A 100 12.79 6.04 -18.79
CA GLY A 100 12.70 5.79 -20.22
C GLY A 100 12.11 7.05 -20.82
N GLY A 101 12.99 7.91 -21.33
CA GLY A 101 12.63 9.22 -21.84
C GLY A 101 11.62 9.07 -22.96
N TYR A 102 10.37 9.37 -22.66
CA TYR A 102 9.44 9.87 -23.67
C TYR A 102 9.71 11.37 -23.78
N THR A 103 10.80 11.71 -24.47
CA THR A 103 10.90 13.01 -25.15
C THR A 103 9.95 13.02 -26.34
#